data_AF-A0A8T5TSP9-F1
#
_entry.id   AF-A0A8T5TSP9-F1
#
_cell.length_a   1.000
_cell.length_b   1.000
_cell.length_c   1.000
_cell.angle_alpha   90.00
_cell.angle_beta   90.00
_cell.angle_gamma   90.00
#
_symmetry.space_group_name_H-M   'P 1'
#
loop_
_entity.id
_entity.type
_entity.pdbx_description
1 polymer ?
#
loop_
_entity_poly.entity_id
_entity_poly.type
_entity_poly.pdbx_seq_one_letter_code
_entity_poly.pdbx_strand_id
1 'polypeptide(L)'
;MEDKWSKILSKIEDIEEKNAELIDFLSKLPFLSREAMMENILKDIITNHPIFKTLGITEKKVYSDSKSEKAQIIKQYIGDTILIIDKNPAKKVFFLKKFLDNFVSISESDKNIVLQSLKNTEIKDLENKMSSLISIFEINNIE
;
A
#
# COMPACT_ATOMS: atom_id res chain seq x y z
N MET A 1 7.44 3.08 57.36
CA MET A 1 7.23 3.87 56.11
C MET A 1 7.44 3.01 54.87
N GLU A 2 8.37 2.04 54.88
CA GLU A 2 8.61 1.09 53.77
C GLU A 2 7.35 0.31 53.34
N ASP A 3 6.54 -0.19 54.27
CA ASP A 3 5.36 -1.01 53.94
C ASP A 3 4.29 -0.26 53.11
N LYS A 4 4.22 1.08 53.20
CA LYS A 4 3.32 1.88 52.35
C LYS A 4 3.85 2.01 50.92
N TRP A 5 5.17 2.14 50.77
CA TRP A 5 5.81 2.25 49.46
C TRP A 5 5.74 0.93 48.69
N SER A 6 5.95 -0.20 49.36
CA SER A 6 5.79 -1.53 48.75
C SER A 6 4.36 -1.78 48.28
N LYS A 7 3.35 -1.34 49.04
CA LYS A 7 1.92 -1.42 48.61
C LYS A 7 1.60 -0.50 47.44
N ILE A 8 2.25 0.65 47.33
CA ILE A 8 2.06 1.55 46.19
C ILE A 8 2.72 0.95 44.94
N LEU A 9 3.93 0.41 45.07
CA LEU A 9 4.65 -0.24 43.97
C LEU A 9 3.89 -1.45 43.42
N SER A 10 3.41 -2.35 44.30
CA SER A 10 2.57 -3.48 43.88
C SER A 10 1.30 -3.03 43.14
N LYS A 11 0.68 -1.93 43.56
CA LYS A 11 -0.49 -1.40 42.83
C LYS A 11 -0.13 -0.82 41.46
N ILE A 12 1.08 -0.27 41.30
CA ILE A 12 1.56 0.23 40.01
C ILE A 12 1.80 -0.96 39.08
N GLU A 13 2.46 -2.02 39.57
CA GLU A 13 2.69 -3.25 38.82
C GLU A 13 1.37 -3.88 38.36
N ASP A 14 0.38 -3.99 39.24
CA ASP A 14 -0.97 -4.50 38.89
C ASP A 14 -1.65 -3.65 37.80
N ILE A 15 -1.43 -2.34 37.79
CA ILE A 15 -2.00 -1.44 36.78
C ILE A 15 -1.27 -1.63 35.44
N GLU A 16 0.05 -1.76 35.45
CA GLU A 16 0.85 -1.99 34.25
C GLU A 16 0.50 -3.31 33.59
N GLU A 17 0.34 -4.38 34.38
CA GLU A 17 -0.08 -5.69 33.88
C GLU A 17 -1.45 -5.63 33.20
N LYS A 18 -2.45 -5.03 33.86
CA LYS A 18 -3.79 -4.84 33.27
C LYS A 18 -3.78 -3.96 32.03
N ASN A 19 -2.90 -2.98 31.96
CA ASN A 19 -2.77 -2.12 30.80
C ASN A 19 -2.16 -2.88 29.61
N ALA A 20 -1.18 -3.76 29.87
CA ALA A 20 -0.62 -4.66 28.85
C ALA A 20 -1.68 -5.63 28.32
N GLU A 21 -2.50 -6.23 29.20
CA GLU A 21 -3.63 -7.08 28.80
C GLU A 21 -4.63 -6.34 27.92
N LEU A 22 -4.95 -5.08 28.24
CA LEU A 22 -5.88 -4.27 27.47
C LEU A 22 -5.32 -3.92 26.09
N ILE A 23 -4.03 -3.58 25.99
CA ILE A 23 -3.37 -3.33 24.70
C ILE A 23 -3.39 -4.59 23.83
N ASP A 24 -3.06 -5.75 24.40
CA ASP A 24 -3.09 -7.03 23.69
C ASP A 24 -4.51 -7.35 23.19
N PHE A 25 -5.53 -7.15 24.04
CA PHE A 25 -6.93 -7.31 23.64
C PHE A 25 -7.32 -6.38 22.49
N LEU A 26 -7.01 -5.08 22.59
CA LEU A 26 -7.31 -4.11 21.53
C LEU A 26 -6.58 -4.42 20.22
N SER A 27 -5.37 -4.97 20.28
CA SER A 27 -4.60 -5.38 19.11
C SER A 27 -5.22 -6.59 18.37
N LYS A 28 -5.94 -7.44 19.11
CA LYS A 28 -6.61 -8.65 18.61
C LYS A 28 -8.04 -8.39 18.14
N LEU A 29 -8.60 -7.21 18.43
CA LEU A 29 -9.94 -6.88 17.95
C LEU A 29 -9.91 -6.75 16.43
N PRO A 30 -10.79 -7.48 15.71
CA PRO A 30 -10.86 -7.43 14.26
C PRO A 30 -11.60 -6.16 13.83
N PHE A 31 -10.95 -5.01 14.00
CA PHE A 31 -11.45 -3.77 13.43
C PHE A 31 -11.20 -3.82 11.93
N LEU A 32 -12.28 -3.86 11.16
CA LEU A 32 -12.20 -3.56 9.74
C LEU A 32 -11.62 -2.16 9.59
N SER A 33 -10.67 -1.98 8.67
CA SER A 33 -10.25 -0.64 8.29
C SER A 33 -11.46 0.14 7.79
N ARG A 34 -11.40 1.47 7.89
CA ARG A 34 -12.47 2.34 7.39
C ARG A 34 -12.79 2.02 5.93
N GLU A 35 -11.77 1.74 5.14
CA GLU A 35 -11.86 1.39 3.73
C GLU A 35 -12.62 0.07 3.56
N ALA A 36 -12.28 -0.97 4.33
CA ALA A 36 -12.95 -2.27 4.27
C ALA A 36 -14.42 -2.18 4.75
N MET A 37 -14.70 -1.33 5.74
CA MET A 37 -16.08 -1.05 6.17
C MET A 37 -16.89 -0.35 5.08
N MET A 38 -16.30 0.67 4.43
CA MET A 38 -16.94 1.38 3.31
C MET A 38 -17.19 0.47 2.11
N GLU A 39 -16.25 -0.43 1.82
CA GLU A 39 -16.39 -1.43 0.76
C GLU A 39 -17.56 -2.37 1.05
N ASN A 40 -17.70 -2.84 2.28
CA ASN A 40 -18.83 -3.67 2.69
C ASN A 40 -20.17 -2.92 2.61
N ILE A 41 -20.22 -1.64 3.00
CA ILE A 41 -21.42 -0.81 2.87
C ILE A 41 -21.81 -0.64 1.40
N LEU A 42 -20.83 -0.35 0.54
CA LEU A 42 -21.06 -0.23 -0.91
C LEU A 42 -21.56 -1.54 -1.51
N LYS A 43 -20.95 -2.66 -1.12
CA LYS A 43 -21.34 -4.01 -1.54
C LYS A 43 -22.78 -4.32 -1.13
N ASP A 44 -23.16 -3.98 0.09
CA ASP A 44 -24.51 -4.18 0.61
C ASP A 44 -25.54 -3.33 -0.15
N ILE A 45 -25.24 -2.05 -0.39
CA ILE A 45 -26.09 -1.16 -1.19
C ILE A 45 -26.29 -1.70 -2.61
N ILE A 46 -25.21 -2.10 -3.29
CA ILE A 46 -25.27 -2.59 -4.67
C ILE A 46 -26.07 -3.91 -4.74
N THR A 47 -25.86 -4.80 -3.78
CA THR A 47 -26.48 -6.13 -3.79
C THR A 47 -27.94 -6.09 -3.40
N ASN A 48 -28.34 -5.20 -2.49
CA ASN A 48 -29.68 -5.19 -1.92
C ASN A 48 -30.60 -4.12 -2.49
N HIS A 49 -30.09 -3.06 -3.13
CA HIS A 49 -30.96 -2.01 -3.65
C HIS A 49 -31.69 -2.44 -4.94
N PRO A 50 -33.02 -2.22 -5.04
CA PRO A 50 -33.82 -2.65 -6.19
C PRO A 50 -33.34 -2.12 -7.54
N ILE A 51 -32.86 -0.87 -7.56
CA ILE A 51 -32.36 -0.20 -8.78
C ILE A 51 -31.19 -0.98 -9.40
N PHE A 52 -30.23 -1.44 -8.59
CA PHE A 52 -29.06 -2.16 -9.11
C PHE A 52 -29.39 -3.57 -9.57
N LYS A 53 -30.37 -4.23 -8.91
CA LYS A 53 -30.93 -5.51 -9.38
C LYS A 53 -31.62 -5.38 -10.73
N THR A 54 -32.40 -4.32 -10.94
CA THR A 54 -33.10 -4.07 -12.23
C THR A 54 -32.14 -3.74 -13.37
N LEU A 55 -30.97 -3.18 -13.07
CA LEU A 55 -29.94 -2.86 -14.06
C LEU A 55 -29.00 -4.04 -14.36
N GLY A 56 -29.21 -5.21 -13.75
CA GLY A 56 -28.37 -6.39 -13.95
C GLY A 56 -26.93 -6.22 -13.46
N ILE A 57 -26.71 -5.28 -12.52
CA ILE A 57 -25.42 -5.02 -11.90
C ILE A 57 -25.24 -6.05 -10.78
N THR A 58 -24.35 -7.02 -11.01
CA THR A 58 -23.98 -8.05 -10.03
C THR A 58 -22.59 -7.74 -9.49
N GLU A 59 -22.28 -8.19 -8.26
CA GLU A 59 -20.98 -8.00 -7.60
C GLU A 59 -19.78 -8.26 -8.52
N LYS A 60 -19.88 -9.29 -9.38
CA LYS A 60 -18.85 -9.61 -10.36
C LYS A 60 -18.55 -8.45 -11.31
N LYS A 61 -19.57 -7.80 -11.90
CA LYS A 61 -19.40 -6.74 -12.90
C LYS A 61 -18.85 -5.42 -12.35
N VAL A 62 -19.01 -5.15 -11.05
CA VAL A 62 -18.52 -3.90 -10.44
C VAL A 62 -17.04 -3.99 -10.05
N TYR A 63 -16.55 -5.19 -9.75
CA TYR A 63 -15.20 -5.39 -9.24
C TYR A 63 -14.22 -6.08 -10.22
N SER A 64 -14.66 -6.72 -11.30
CA SER A 64 -13.77 -7.64 -12.04
C SER A 64 -12.90 -7.07 -13.17
N ASP A 65 -13.24 -6.00 -13.89
CA ASP A 65 -12.69 -5.88 -15.25
C ASP A 65 -11.65 -4.76 -15.51
N SER A 66 -11.32 -3.87 -14.56
CA SER A 66 -10.36 -2.76 -14.87
C SER A 66 -9.25 -2.53 -13.85
N LYS A 67 -9.51 -2.69 -12.55
CA LYS A 67 -8.47 -2.50 -11.51
C LYS A 67 -7.50 -3.67 -11.42
N SER A 68 -7.98 -4.91 -11.60
CA SER A 68 -7.17 -6.13 -11.57
C SER A 68 -6.15 -6.15 -12.72
N GLU A 69 -6.60 -5.85 -13.93
CA GLU A 69 -5.76 -5.90 -15.13
C GLU A 69 -4.71 -4.79 -15.13
N LYS A 70 -5.09 -3.54 -14.80
CA LYS A 70 -4.13 -2.44 -14.67
C LYS A 70 -3.08 -2.70 -13.58
N ALA A 71 -3.47 -3.27 -12.44
CA ALA A 71 -2.53 -3.62 -11.38
C ALA A 71 -1.55 -4.73 -11.83
N GLN A 72 -2.04 -5.70 -12.60
CA GLN A 72 -1.22 -6.76 -13.16
C GLN A 72 -0.23 -6.24 -14.22
N ILE A 73 -0.67 -5.35 -15.10
CA ILE A 73 0.17 -4.65 -16.08
C ILE A 73 1.25 -3.81 -15.39
N ILE A 74 0.90 -3.05 -14.35
CA ILE A 74 1.85 -2.27 -13.56
C ILE A 74 2.91 -3.18 -12.92
N LYS A 75 2.48 -4.29 -12.31
CA LYS A 75 3.39 -5.24 -11.67
C LYS A 75 4.35 -5.86 -12.68
N GLN A 76 3.85 -6.24 -13.85
CA GLN A 76 4.67 -6.79 -14.92
C GLN A 76 5.69 -5.76 -15.44
N TYR A 77 5.26 -4.51 -15.64
CA TYR A 77 6.13 -3.42 -16.08
C TYR A 77 7.27 -3.12 -15.10
N ILE A 78 7.01 -3.12 -13.79
CA ILE A 78 8.06 -3.00 -12.78
C ILE A 78 9.02 -4.19 -12.89
N GLY A 79 8.49 -5.41 -12.94
CA GLY A 79 9.28 -6.64 -13.05
C GLY A 79 10.20 -6.63 -14.26
N ASP A 80 9.69 -6.26 -15.43
CA ASP A 80 10.46 -6.17 -16.68
C ASP A 80 11.56 -5.11 -16.59
N THR A 81 11.26 -3.95 -16.00
CA THR A 81 12.25 -2.90 -15.79
C THR A 81 13.39 -3.37 -14.87
N ILE A 82 13.05 -4.08 -13.78
CA ILE A 82 14.02 -4.64 -12.84
C ILE A 82 14.88 -5.71 -13.52
N LEU A 83 14.28 -6.63 -14.27
CA LEU A 83 15.00 -7.66 -15.02
C LEU A 83 16.00 -7.06 -16.02
N ILE A 84 15.63 -5.97 -16.68
CA ILE A 84 16.51 -5.26 -17.62
C ILE A 84 17.69 -4.61 -16.88
N ILE A 85 17.42 -4.01 -15.71
CA ILE A 85 18.46 -3.40 -14.85
C ILE A 85 19.42 -4.46 -14.32
N ASP A 86 18.90 -5.60 -13.85
CA ASP A 86 19.71 -6.71 -13.33
C ASP A 86 20.63 -7.30 -14.41
N LYS A 87 20.13 -7.45 -15.63
CA LYS A 87 20.92 -7.88 -16.79
C LYS A 87 21.94 -6.83 -17.26
N ASN A 88 21.70 -5.55 -16.98
CA ASN A 88 22.51 -4.44 -17.49
C ASN A 88 22.76 -3.37 -16.40
N PRO A 89 23.48 -3.69 -15.32
CA PRO A 89 23.61 -2.80 -14.17
C PRO A 89 24.30 -1.48 -14.52
N ALA A 90 25.22 -1.49 -15.50
CA ALA A 90 25.89 -0.29 -16.00
C ALA A 90 24.92 0.74 -16.62
N LYS A 91 23.75 0.30 -17.09
CA LYS A 91 22.71 1.16 -17.70
C LYS A 91 21.54 1.43 -16.74
N LYS A 92 21.67 1.10 -15.46
CA LYS A 92 20.60 1.28 -14.46
C LYS A 92 19.98 2.68 -14.47
N VAL A 93 20.80 3.72 -14.46
CA VAL A 93 20.34 5.12 -14.46
C VAL A 93 19.48 5.44 -15.68
N PHE A 94 19.85 4.91 -16.85
CA PHE A 94 19.09 5.10 -18.09
C PHE A 94 17.70 4.45 -17.99
N PHE A 95 17.61 3.21 -17.50
CA PHE A 95 16.33 2.52 -17.36
C PHE A 95 15.43 3.14 -16.28
N LEU A 96 16.01 3.60 -15.17
CA LEU A 96 15.28 4.35 -14.15
C LEU A 96 14.75 5.68 -14.67
N LYS A 97 15.54 6.40 -15.49
CA LYS A 97 15.06 7.61 -16.15
C LYS A 97 13.88 7.30 -17.08
N LYS A 98 14.03 6.29 -17.94
CA LYS A 98 12.94 5.83 -18.83
C LYS A 98 11.68 5.48 -18.04
N PHE A 99 11.82 4.82 -16.89
CA PHE A 99 10.70 4.53 -16.00
C PHE A 99 9.99 5.80 -15.52
N LEU A 100 10.76 6.77 -15.01
CA LEU A 100 10.25 8.05 -14.50
C LEU A 100 9.62 8.93 -15.58
N ASP A 101 10.03 8.78 -16.84
CA ASP A 101 9.47 9.53 -17.96
C ASP A 101 8.00 9.17 -18.27
N ASN A 102 7.50 8.03 -17.79
CA ASN A 102 6.10 7.62 -17.99
C ASN A 102 5.11 8.26 -16.99
N PHE A 103 5.62 8.96 -15.97
CA PHE A 103 4.79 9.66 -15.01
C PHE A 103 4.36 11.02 -15.55
N VAL A 104 3.07 11.31 -15.40
CA VAL A 104 2.41 12.49 -15.98
C VAL A 104 2.58 13.73 -15.10
N SER A 105 2.56 13.50 -13.80
CA SER A 105 2.41 14.54 -12.78
C SER A 105 3.72 14.93 -12.11
N ILE A 106 4.83 14.26 -12.42
CA ILE A 106 6.13 14.53 -11.80
C ILE A 106 6.89 15.56 -12.64
N SER A 107 7.31 16.67 -12.03
CA SER A 107 8.15 17.67 -12.68
C SER A 107 9.54 17.11 -13.03
N GLU A 108 10.20 17.65 -14.06
CA GLU A 108 11.57 17.20 -14.41
C GLU A 108 12.58 17.39 -13.26
N SER A 109 12.41 18.44 -12.44
CA SER A 109 13.21 18.62 -11.23
C SER A 109 12.98 17.49 -10.21
N ASP A 110 11.73 17.11 -9.98
CA ASP A 110 11.40 16.04 -9.03
C ASP A 110 11.84 14.67 -9.54
N LYS A 111 11.69 14.41 -10.84
CA LYS A 111 12.22 13.18 -11.48
C LYS A 111 13.72 13.05 -11.25
N ASN A 112 14.48 14.14 -11.37
CA ASN A 112 15.93 14.12 -11.10
C ASN A 112 16.24 13.80 -9.63
N ILE A 113 15.49 14.37 -8.68
CA ILE A 113 15.66 14.07 -7.24
C ILE A 113 15.36 12.59 -6.97
N VAL A 114 14.24 12.09 -7.48
CA VAL A 114 13.85 10.68 -7.36
C VAL A 114 14.92 9.78 -7.97
N LEU A 115 15.44 10.11 -9.16
CA LEU A 115 16.50 9.35 -9.82
C LEU A 115 17.78 9.27 -8.97
N GLN A 116 18.17 10.38 -8.33
CA GLN A 116 19.32 10.38 -7.41
C GLN A 116 19.09 9.47 -6.19
N SER A 117 17.83 9.34 -5.73
CA SER A 117 17.50 8.42 -4.63
C SER A 117 17.52 6.94 -5.05
N LEU A 118 17.19 6.65 -6.31
CA LEU A 118 17.05 5.28 -6.82
C LEU A 118 18.35 4.69 -7.37
N LYS A 119 19.27 5.52 -7.89
CA LYS A 119 20.51 5.04 -8.55
C LYS A 119 21.34 4.09 -7.67
N ASN A 120 21.37 4.32 -6.37
CA ASN A 120 22.15 3.53 -5.40
C ASN A 120 21.30 2.49 -4.64
N THR A 121 19.99 2.39 -4.91
CA THR A 121 19.11 1.42 -4.23
C THR A 121 19.38 0.00 -4.74
N GLU A 122 19.49 -0.99 -3.85
CA GLU A 122 19.65 -2.39 -4.25
C GLU A 122 18.44 -2.91 -5.01
N ILE A 123 18.64 -3.90 -5.88
CA ILE A 123 17.57 -4.45 -6.74
C ILE A 123 16.38 -4.95 -5.91
N LYS A 124 16.65 -5.60 -4.77
CA LYS A 124 15.61 -6.12 -3.86
C LYS A 124 14.69 -5.03 -3.31
N ASP A 125 15.23 -3.84 -3.07
CA ASP A 125 14.46 -2.70 -2.54
C ASP A 125 13.87 -1.83 -3.64
N LEU A 126 14.40 -1.95 -4.86
CA LEU A 126 14.00 -1.14 -6.00
C LEU A 126 12.55 -1.41 -6.41
N GLU A 127 12.11 -2.67 -6.34
CA GLU A 127 10.73 -3.08 -6.63
C GLU A 127 9.71 -2.37 -5.74
N ASN A 128 9.98 -2.36 -4.43
CA ASN A 128 9.10 -1.72 -3.46
C ASN A 128 9.06 -0.21 -3.68
N LYS A 129 10.21 0.42 -3.94
CA LYS A 129 10.26 1.88 -4.20
C LYS A 129 9.56 2.26 -5.50
N MET A 130 9.71 1.48 -6.56
CA MET A 130 9.01 1.71 -7.82
C MET A 130 7.50 1.56 -7.63
N SER A 131 7.05 0.51 -6.93
CA SER A 131 5.64 0.30 -6.60
C SER A 131 5.04 1.48 -5.83
N SER A 132 5.76 1.97 -4.81
CA SER A 132 5.33 3.15 -4.05
C SER A 132 5.21 4.40 -4.92
N LEU A 133 6.15 4.63 -5.85
CA LEU A 133 6.07 5.77 -6.76
C LEU A 133 4.83 5.71 -7.65
N ILE A 134 4.47 4.55 -8.18
CA ILE A 134 3.25 4.36 -8.98
C ILE A 134 1.97 4.55 -8.16
N SER A 135 2.00 4.18 -6.87
CA SER A 135 0.86 4.41 -5.99
C SER A 135 0.62 5.90 -5.69
N ILE A 136 1.68 6.71 -5.71
CA ILE A 136 1.63 8.15 -5.42
C ILE A 136 1.37 8.96 -6.68
N PHE A 137 1.96 8.54 -7.81
CA PHE A 137 1.95 9.28 -9.07
C PHE A 137 1.31 8.45 -10.18
N GLU A 138 0.36 9.06 -10.91
CA GLU A 138 -0.30 8.42 -12.04
C GLU A 138 0.66 8.22 -13.23
N ILE A 139 0.53 7.06 -13.90
CA ILE A 139 1.24 6.74 -15.14
C ILE A 139 0.25 6.75 -16.30
N ASN A 140 0.63 7.41 -17.41
CA ASN A 140 -0.23 7.57 -18.59
C ASN A 140 -0.23 6.37 -19.54
N ASN A 141 0.90 5.69 -19.74
CA ASN A 141 1.03 4.60 -20.69
C ASN A 141 1.96 3.52 -20.14
N ILE A 142 1.40 2.33 -19.97
CA ILE A 142 2.15 1.09 -19.76
C ILE A 142 1.64 0.16 -20.88
N GLU A 143 2.31 0.21 -22.03
CA GLU A 143 2.10 -0.69 -23.16
C GLU A 143 3.05 -1.89 -23.07
#